data_AF-A0AAD5MGK7-F1
#
_entry.id   AF-A0AAD5MGK7-F1
#
_cell.length_a   1.000
_cell.length_b   1.000
_cell.length_c   1.000
_cell.angle_alpha   90.00
_cell.angle_beta   90.00
_cell.angle_gamma   90.00
#
_symmetry.space_group_name_H-M   'P 1'
#
loop_
_entity.id
_entity.type
_entity.pdbx_description
1 polymer ?
#
loop_
_entity_poly.entity_id
_entity_poly.type
_entity_poly.pdbx_seq_one_letter_code
_entity_poly.pdbx_strand_id
1 'polypeptide(L)'
;MEIERNSEDELTWVDEMAEKGQQATPALHYENFLRCISDLYRVINDPKASVAVNRCVVELSTSYSVSGSMELCRFMERARLPHHVVHAVAYLDFLCSVCLTQQVSSFIFDMFARVPPNDGGCVGWDHVMSALRSYERLFRERSSTISVFGHSLSSQQHSKGDIPPRELIGLISWVNLARTVVDLDDEAAEVFMEERQWAVLDAALGVVSAPVPLPLKGALLRLVASLARKKSSALRIWNSLNAHRLCTFAPDGTLLGLQRELDERECVEEMYDTSVGFVSILRSLLSHSYIAVPDFAAPYLQYLTKSIVSQMASRSYKDLEQFVS
;
A
#
# COMPACT_ATOMS: atom_id res chain seq x y z
N MET A 1 -18.98 6.88 -21.59
CA MET A 1 -18.97 7.92 -22.65
C MET A 1 -19.47 9.27 -22.16
N GLU A 2 -20.77 9.52 -21.93
CA GLU A 2 -21.19 10.88 -21.50
C GLU A 2 -20.80 11.20 -20.04
N ILE A 3 -21.08 10.29 -19.10
CA ILE A 3 -20.65 10.43 -17.68
C ILE A 3 -19.12 10.54 -17.55
N GLU A 4 -18.40 9.74 -18.34
CA GLU A 4 -16.93 9.73 -18.41
C GLU A 4 -16.38 11.06 -18.96
N ARG A 5 -16.93 11.58 -20.06
CA ARG A 5 -16.53 12.88 -20.60
C ARG A 5 -16.80 14.02 -19.62
N ASN A 6 -17.97 14.02 -19.00
CA ASN A 6 -18.34 15.03 -18.03
C ASN A 6 -17.50 14.95 -16.74
N SER A 7 -16.83 13.81 -16.49
CA SER A 7 -15.97 13.66 -15.31
C SER A 7 -14.72 14.55 -15.37
N GLU A 8 -14.17 14.81 -16.56
CA GLU A 8 -12.99 15.69 -16.69
C GLU A 8 -13.33 17.13 -16.26
N ASP A 9 -14.52 17.62 -16.61
CA ASP A 9 -15.02 18.92 -16.20
C ASP A 9 -15.25 18.97 -14.68
N GLU A 10 -15.84 17.92 -14.10
CA GLU A 10 -16.05 17.81 -12.65
C GLU A 10 -14.74 17.80 -11.86
N LEU A 11 -13.72 17.08 -12.35
CA LEU A 11 -12.41 16.98 -11.71
C LEU A 11 -11.62 18.29 -11.85
N THR A 12 -11.67 18.94 -13.01
CA THR A 12 -11.06 20.27 -13.19
C THR A 12 -11.65 21.27 -12.21
N TRP A 13 -12.97 21.24 -12.02
CA TRP A 13 -13.65 22.10 -11.06
C TRP A 13 -13.24 21.80 -9.60
N VAL A 14 -13.01 20.53 -9.23
CA VAL A 14 -12.48 20.16 -7.90
C VAL A 14 -11.16 20.85 -7.62
N ASP A 15 -10.24 20.85 -8.60
CA ASP A 15 -8.93 21.47 -8.45
C ASP A 15 -9.02 22.99 -8.36
N GLU A 16 -9.83 23.62 -9.22
CA GLU A 16 -10.06 25.07 -9.14
C GLU A 16 -10.63 25.52 -7.79
N MET A 17 -11.56 24.75 -7.21
CA MET A 17 -12.14 25.07 -5.91
C MET A 17 -11.13 24.84 -4.77
N ALA A 18 -10.32 23.78 -4.87
CA ALA A 18 -9.26 23.51 -3.91
C ALA A 18 -8.20 24.62 -3.90
N GLU A 19 -7.80 25.12 -5.07
CA GLU A 19 -6.88 26.27 -5.20
C GLU A 19 -7.45 27.56 -4.59
N LYS A 20 -8.78 27.75 -4.69
CA LYS A 20 -9.48 28.89 -4.09
C LYS A 20 -9.75 28.73 -2.59
N GLY A 21 -9.34 27.61 -1.97
CA GLY A 21 -9.60 27.30 -0.57
C GLY A 21 -11.08 27.11 -0.24
N GLN A 22 -11.91 26.83 -1.25
CA GLN A 22 -13.35 26.65 -1.11
C GLN A 22 -13.69 25.16 -0.96
N GLN A 23 -14.64 24.84 -0.09
CA GLN A 23 -15.19 23.49 -0.04
C GLN A 23 -16.09 23.27 -1.26
N ALA A 24 -15.60 22.45 -2.18
CA ALA A 24 -16.38 21.90 -3.27
C ALA A 24 -17.19 20.68 -2.80
N THR A 25 -18.44 20.59 -3.21
CA THR A 25 -19.21 19.33 -3.21
C THR A 25 -19.59 19.00 -4.65
N PRO A 26 -18.64 18.55 -5.48
CA PRO A 26 -18.95 18.19 -6.86
C PRO A 26 -19.79 16.93 -6.87
N ALA A 27 -20.57 16.75 -7.93
CA ALA A 27 -21.40 15.56 -8.05
C ALA A 27 -20.57 14.29 -8.30
N LEU A 28 -19.37 14.42 -8.90
CA LEU A 28 -18.38 13.35 -9.10
C LEU A 28 -19.04 12.07 -9.62
N HIS A 29 -19.87 12.18 -10.66
CA HIS A 29 -20.79 11.12 -11.05
C HIS A 29 -20.05 9.84 -11.45
N TYR A 30 -18.94 9.98 -12.17
CA TYR A 30 -18.19 8.82 -12.63
C TYR A 30 -17.46 8.11 -11.48
N GLU A 31 -16.87 8.87 -10.58
CA GLU A 31 -16.25 8.38 -9.36
C GLU A 31 -17.28 7.69 -8.44
N ASN A 32 -18.44 8.30 -8.25
CA ASN A 32 -19.54 7.73 -7.48
C ASN A 32 -20.07 6.45 -8.12
N PHE A 33 -20.13 6.38 -9.45
CA PHE A 33 -20.47 5.15 -10.16
C PHE A 33 -19.49 4.02 -9.85
N LEU A 34 -18.17 4.28 -9.89
CA LEU A 34 -17.15 3.30 -9.51
C LEU A 34 -17.31 2.86 -8.04
N ARG A 35 -17.54 3.81 -7.12
CA ARG A 35 -17.78 3.49 -5.71
C ARG A 35 -19.03 2.67 -5.47
N CYS A 36 -20.12 2.93 -6.18
CA CYS A 36 -21.32 2.11 -6.09
C CYS A 36 -21.05 0.65 -6.47
N ILE A 37 -20.19 0.42 -7.48
CA ILE A 37 -19.75 -0.93 -7.82
C ILE A 37 -18.88 -1.50 -6.68
N SER A 38 -17.93 -0.75 -6.16
CA SER A 38 -17.10 -1.19 -5.02
C SER A 38 -17.94 -1.64 -3.83
N ASP A 39 -18.94 -0.83 -3.45
CA ASP A 39 -19.80 -1.09 -2.30
C ASP A 39 -20.64 -2.36 -2.50
N LEU A 40 -21.12 -2.61 -3.73
CA LEU A 40 -21.84 -3.83 -4.06
C LEU A 40 -20.99 -5.09 -3.83
N TYR A 41 -19.72 -5.06 -4.22
CA TYR A 41 -18.82 -6.21 -4.07
C TYR A 41 -18.29 -6.37 -2.64
N ARG A 42 -18.17 -5.27 -1.89
CA ARG A 42 -17.75 -5.28 -0.47
C ARG A 42 -18.77 -5.94 0.45
N VAL A 43 -20.00 -6.20 0.00
CA VAL A 43 -20.99 -7.00 0.73
C VAL A 43 -20.43 -8.36 1.17
N ILE A 44 -19.45 -8.92 0.45
CA ILE A 44 -18.80 -10.18 0.83
C ILE A 44 -18.09 -10.11 2.20
N ASN A 45 -17.70 -8.91 2.63
CA ASN A 45 -17.03 -8.68 3.91
C ASN A 45 -18.02 -8.43 5.06
N ASP A 46 -19.33 -8.30 4.79
CA ASP A 46 -20.34 -8.15 5.83
C ASP A 46 -20.54 -9.50 6.56
N PRO A 47 -20.26 -9.59 7.88
CA PRO A 47 -20.50 -10.81 8.65
C PRO A 47 -21.95 -11.30 8.63
N LYS A 48 -22.90 -10.44 8.26
CA LYS A 48 -24.33 -10.75 8.14
C LYS A 48 -24.73 -11.25 6.75
N ALA A 49 -23.85 -11.17 5.76
CA ALA A 49 -24.17 -11.62 4.41
C ALA A 49 -24.36 -13.15 4.36
N SER A 50 -25.40 -13.59 3.65
CA SER A 50 -25.67 -15.03 3.50
C SER A 50 -24.64 -15.69 2.58
N VAL A 51 -24.40 -17.00 2.79
CA VAL A 51 -23.51 -17.79 1.92
C VAL A 51 -23.93 -17.73 0.44
N ALA A 52 -25.24 -17.66 0.17
CA ALA A 52 -25.76 -17.55 -1.20
C ALA A 52 -25.40 -16.21 -1.84
N VAL A 53 -25.48 -15.11 -1.08
CA VAL A 53 -25.04 -13.78 -1.53
C VAL A 53 -23.54 -13.78 -1.81
N ASN A 54 -22.73 -14.30 -0.88
CA ASN A 54 -21.27 -14.36 -1.06
C ASN A 54 -20.90 -15.17 -2.32
N ARG A 55 -21.55 -16.30 -2.56
CA ARG A 55 -21.35 -17.09 -3.78
C ARG A 55 -21.72 -16.30 -5.04
N CYS A 56 -22.88 -15.66 -5.04
CA CYS A 56 -23.34 -14.85 -6.17
C CYS A 56 -22.37 -13.71 -6.49
N VAL A 57 -21.85 -13.00 -5.47
CA VAL A 57 -20.87 -11.93 -5.64
C VAL A 57 -19.56 -12.45 -6.24
N VAL A 58 -19.08 -13.63 -5.83
CA VAL A 58 -17.89 -14.27 -6.42
C VAL A 58 -18.12 -14.69 -7.88
N GLU A 59 -19.30 -15.23 -8.21
CA GLU A 59 -19.69 -15.56 -9.59
C GLU A 59 -19.73 -14.30 -10.47
N LEU A 60 -20.32 -13.21 -9.96
CA LEU A 60 -20.33 -11.91 -10.64
C LEU A 60 -18.92 -11.33 -10.79
N SER A 61 -18.05 -11.51 -9.80
CA SER A 61 -16.64 -11.09 -9.88
C SER A 61 -15.92 -11.78 -11.04
N THR A 62 -16.13 -13.09 -11.21
CA THR A 62 -15.51 -13.87 -12.29
C THR A 62 -15.86 -13.32 -13.68
N SER A 63 -16.96 -12.60 -13.83
CA SER A 63 -17.35 -11.94 -15.09
C SER A 63 -16.40 -10.84 -15.54
N TYR A 64 -15.52 -10.34 -14.66
CA TYR A 64 -14.46 -9.37 -14.95
C TYR A 64 -13.14 -10.00 -15.44
N SER A 65 -13.11 -11.31 -15.66
CA SER A 65 -11.93 -12.01 -16.17
C SER A 65 -12.03 -12.28 -17.67
N VAL A 66 -10.92 -12.71 -18.29
CA VAL A 66 -10.85 -13.05 -19.73
C VAL A 66 -11.88 -14.12 -20.13
N SER A 67 -12.25 -15.02 -19.23
CA SER A 67 -13.29 -16.03 -19.43
C SER A 67 -14.72 -15.54 -19.16
N GLY A 68 -14.88 -14.30 -18.72
CA GLY A 68 -16.14 -13.66 -18.34
C GLY A 68 -16.75 -12.81 -19.47
N SER A 69 -17.32 -11.66 -19.10
CA SER A 69 -17.91 -10.71 -20.05
C SER A 69 -16.84 -9.82 -20.64
N MET A 70 -16.75 -9.83 -21.97
CA MET A 70 -15.86 -8.96 -22.74
C MET A 70 -16.16 -7.47 -22.50
N GLU A 71 -17.43 -7.11 -22.29
CA GLU A 71 -17.87 -5.75 -22.00
C GLU A 71 -17.35 -5.27 -20.64
N LEU A 72 -17.38 -6.13 -19.62
CA LEU A 72 -16.88 -5.82 -18.29
C LEU A 72 -15.34 -5.73 -18.27
N CYS A 73 -14.64 -6.60 -18.99
CA CYS A 73 -13.18 -6.50 -19.15
C CYS A 73 -12.79 -5.17 -19.83
N ARG A 74 -13.46 -4.83 -20.95
CA ARG A 74 -13.24 -3.53 -21.64
C ARG A 74 -13.60 -2.35 -20.74
N PHE A 75 -14.62 -2.49 -19.90
CA PHE A 75 -14.97 -1.46 -18.93
C PHE A 75 -13.83 -1.27 -17.92
N MET A 76 -13.29 -2.33 -17.33
CA MET A 76 -12.14 -2.24 -16.42
C MET A 76 -10.93 -1.56 -17.06
N GLU A 77 -10.58 -1.93 -18.29
CA GLU A 77 -9.45 -1.35 -19.01
C GLU A 77 -9.67 0.15 -19.30
N ARG A 78 -10.89 0.52 -19.74
CA ARG A 78 -11.22 1.90 -20.13
C ARG A 78 -11.54 2.80 -18.96
N ALA A 79 -11.92 2.26 -17.80
CA ALA A 79 -12.27 3.05 -16.63
C ALA A 79 -11.06 3.76 -15.99
N ARG A 80 -9.85 3.48 -16.46
CA ARG A 80 -8.62 4.16 -16.07
C ARG A 80 -8.55 5.56 -16.69
N LEU A 81 -8.81 6.60 -15.89
CA LEU A 81 -8.51 7.98 -16.28
C LEU A 81 -7.15 8.40 -15.69
N PRO A 82 -6.17 8.85 -16.49
CA PRO A 82 -4.78 8.88 -16.02
C PRO A 82 -4.36 10.04 -15.14
N HIS A 83 -5.16 11.09 -15.06
CA HIS A 83 -4.61 12.42 -14.74
C HIS A 83 -5.10 13.03 -13.43
N HIS A 84 -6.12 12.44 -12.78
CA HIS A 84 -6.64 12.99 -11.53
C HIS A 84 -6.68 11.95 -10.41
N VAL A 85 -6.00 12.28 -9.31
CA VAL A 85 -5.80 11.39 -8.15
C VAL A 85 -7.11 10.91 -7.52
N VAL A 86 -8.14 11.75 -7.50
CA VAL A 86 -9.45 11.36 -6.91
C VAL A 86 -10.09 10.23 -7.71
N HIS A 87 -10.06 10.32 -9.05
CA HIS A 87 -10.55 9.26 -9.92
C HIS A 87 -9.67 8.01 -9.83
N ALA A 88 -8.35 8.19 -9.84
CA ALA A 88 -7.40 7.09 -9.75
C ALA A 88 -7.64 6.26 -8.47
N VAL A 89 -7.85 6.91 -7.33
CA VAL A 89 -8.17 6.23 -6.06
C VAL A 89 -9.48 5.45 -6.16
N ALA A 90 -10.56 6.06 -6.67
CA ALA A 90 -11.84 5.37 -6.81
C ALA A 90 -11.76 4.17 -7.78
N TYR A 91 -10.97 4.30 -8.84
CA TYR A 91 -10.71 3.22 -9.79
C TYR A 91 -9.93 2.06 -9.17
N LEU A 92 -8.83 2.35 -8.45
CA LEU A 92 -8.05 1.31 -7.77
C LEU A 92 -8.87 0.60 -6.69
N ASP A 93 -9.72 1.34 -5.96
CA ASP A 93 -10.65 0.78 -4.97
C ASP A 93 -11.72 -0.12 -5.62
N PHE A 94 -12.24 0.28 -6.79
CA PHE A 94 -13.10 -0.55 -7.62
C PHE A 94 -12.41 -1.86 -8.00
N LEU A 95 -11.18 -1.79 -8.52
CA LEU A 95 -10.40 -2.97 -8.88
C LEU A 95 -10.17 -3.90 -7.69
N CYS A 96 -9.80 -3.35 -6.52
CA CYS A 96 -9.66 -4.14 -5.29
C CYS A 96 -10.97 -4.84 -4.90
N SER A 97 -12.10 -4.15 -5.04
CA SER A 97 -13.39 -4.67 -4.59
C SER A 97 -13.93 -5.77 -5.52
N VAL A 98 -13.74 -5.65 -6.84
CA VAL A 98 -14.19 -6.68 -7.79
C VAL A 98 -13.22 -7.85 -7.90
N CYS A 99 -11.98 -7.72 -7.43
CA CYS A 99 -10.98 -8.79 -7.45
C CYS A 99 -11.23 -9.79 -6.31
N LEU A 100 -12.05 -10.81 -6.57
CA LEU A 100 -12.40 -11.85 -5.59
C LEU A 100 -11.94 -13.26 -6.01
N THR A 101 -11.38 -13.40 -7.20
CA THR A 101 -10.92 -14.69 -7.74
C THR A 101 -9.54 -14.55 -8.37
N GLN A 102 -8.83 -15.68 -8.47
CA GLN A 102 -7.53 -15.73 -9.13
C GLN A 102 -7.62 -15.26 -10.59
N GLN A 103 -8.70 -15.58 -11.31
CA GLN A 103 -8.83 -15.19 -12.72
C GLN A 103 -8.93 -13.67 -12.91
N VAL A 104 -9.65 -12.98 -12.01
CA VAL A 104 -9.75 -11.52 -12.03
C VAL A 104 -8.43 -10.89 -11.58
N SER A 105 -7.78 -11.47 -10.57
CA SER A 105 -6.46 -11.05 -10.12
C SER A 105 -5.41 -11.09 -11.24
N SER A 106 -5.32 -12.22 -11.95
CA SER A 106 -4.44 -12.42 -13.10
C SER A 106 -4.71 -11.41 -14.22
N PHE A 107 -5.98 -11.15 -14.52
CA PHE A 107 -6.37 -10.14 -15.51
C PHE A 107 -5.92 -8.71 -15.11
N ILE A 108 -6.16 -8.32 -13.85
CA ILE A 108 -5.73 -7.03 -13.30
C ILE A 108 -4.20 -6.92 -13.35
N PHE A 109 -3.50 -7.98 -12.93
CA PHE A 109 -2.05 -8.02 -12.95
C PHE A 109 -1.50 -7.73 -14.34
N ASP A 110 -1.98 -8.47 -15.34
CA ASP A 110 -1.57 -8.34 -16.75
C ASP A 110 -1.85 -6.96 -17.32
N MET A 111 -3.00 -6.37 -16.99
CA MET A 111 -3.40 -5.04 -17.44
C MET A 111 -2.37 -3.97 -17.06
N PHE A 112 -1.79 -4.05 -15.85
CA PHE A 112 -0.78 -3.09 -15.38
C PHE A 112 0.66 -3.51 -15.67
N ALA A 113 0.93 -4.79 -15.85
CA ALA A 113 2.25 -5.29 -16.24
C ALA A 113 2.60 -4.96 -17.70
N ARG A 114 1.59 -4.87 -18.59
CA ARG A 114 1.77 -4.58 -20.02
C ARG A 114 1.89 -3.10 -20.37
N VAL A 115 1.80 -2.22 -19.38
CA VAL A 115 1.88 -0.76 -19.58
C VAL A 115 3.30 -0.38 -20.03
N PRO A 116 3.49 0.24 -21.21
CA PRO A 116 4.82 0.63 -21.66
C PRO A 116 5.45 1.67 -20.73
N PRO A 117 6.77 1.61 -20.47
CA PRO A 117 7.44 2.53 -19.54
C PRO A 117 7.37 4.01 -19.97
N ASN A 118 7.18 4.28 -21.26
CA ASN A 118 7.12 5.64 -21.84
C ASN A 118 5.70 6.07 -22.26
N ASP A 119 4.65 5.34 -21.85
CA ASP A 119 3.29 5.78 -22.10
C ASP A 119 2.93 6.90 -21.10
N GLY A 120 3.05 8.16 -21.55
CA GLY A 120 2.87 9.35 -20.71
C GLY A 120 1.46 9.52 -20.11
N GLY A 121 0.52 8.65 -20.47
CA GLY A 121 -0.84 8.61 -19.95
C GLY A 121 -1.18 7.35 -19.16
N CYS A 122 -0.24 6.49 -18.75
CA CYS A 122 -0.60 5.23 -18.08
C CYS A 122 0.39 4.86 -16.97
N VAL A 123 -0.07 4.77 -15.71
CA VAL A 123 0.71 4.26 -14.55
C VAL A 123 0.67 2.73 -14.44
N GLY A 124 1.76 2.02 -14.74
CA GLY A 124 1.89 0.56 -14.53
C GLY A 124 2.61 0.19 -13.23
N TRP A 125 2.83 -1.12 -13.01
CA TRP A 125 3.56 -1.60 -11.83
C TRP A 125 4.98 -1.02 -11.74
N ASP A 126 5.68 -0.94 -12.87
CA ASP A 126 7.03 -0.37 -12.92
C ASP A 126 7.06 1.10 -12.49
N HIS A 127 6.10 1.90 -12.96
CA HIS A 127 5.97 3.31 -12.56
C HIS A 127 5.76 3.45 -11.06
N VAL A 128 4.90 2.64 -10.46
CA VAL A 128 4.65 2.65 -9.01
C VAL A 128 5.92 2.29 -8.24
N MET A 129 6.63 1.23 -8.62
CA MET A 129 7.86 0.82 -7.93
C MET A 129 8.99 1.85 -8.10
N SER A 130 9.08 2.49 -9.27
CA SER A 130 9.99 3.60 -9.53
C SER A 130 9.67 4.83 -8.68
N ALA A 131 8.39 5.16 -8.51
CA ALA A 131 7.93 6.24 -7.64
C ALA A 131 8.30 5.96 -6.17
N LEU A 132 8.07 4.74 -5.67
CA LEU A 132 8.46 4.35 -4.31
C LEU A 132 9.97 4.53 -4.07
N ARG A 133 10.82 4.06 -4.98
CA ARG A 133 12.28 4.28 -4.89
C ARG A 133 12.65 5.77 -4.93
N SER A 134 11.92 6.57 -5.71
CA SER A 134 12.14 8.01 -5.77
C SER A 134 11.81 8.70 -4.45
N TYR A 135 10.73 8.30 -3.77
CA TYR A 135 10.41 8.76 -2.43
C TYR A 135 11.43 8.31 -1.39
N GLU A 136 11.87 7.06 -1.42
CA GLU A 136 12.92 6.55 -0.53
C GLU A 136 14.17 7.44 -0.57
N ARG A 137 14.69 7.70 -1.77
CA ARG A 137 15.83 8.61 -1.97
C ARG A 137 15.56 10.02 -1.46
N LEU A 138 14.42 10.60 -1.83
CA LEU A 138 14.06 11.97 -1.47
C LEU A 138 13.99 12.18 0.06
N PHE A 139 13.44 11.23 0.80
CA PHE A 139 13.33 11.31 2.26
C PHE A 139 14.66 11.00 2.97
N ARG A 140 15.53 10.16 2.39
CA ARG A 140 16.87 9.88 2.94
C ARG A 140 17.84 11.04 2.75
N GLU A 141 17.89 11.65 1.57
CA GLU A 141 18.77 12.80 1.28
C GLU A 141 18.47 13.99 2.20
N ARG A 142 17.21 14.18 2.59
CA ARG A 142 16.80 15.25 3.52
C ARG A 142 17.22 14.98 4.96
N SER A 143 17.22 13.71 5.36
CA SER A 143 17.62 13.30 6.71
C SER A 143 19.10 13.55 6.97
N SER A 144 19.95 13.44 5.93
CA SER A 144 21.40 13.67 6.05
C SER A 144 21.79 15.15 6.04
N THR A 145 20.95 16.05 5.51
CA THR A 145 21.28 17.49 5.41
C THR A 145 21.14 18.24 6.75
N ILE A 146 20.45 17.67 7.73
CA ILE A 146 20.20 18.31 9.04
C ILE A 146 21.44 18.28 9.96
N SER A 147 22.53 17.58 9.60
CA SER A 147 23.57 17.21 10.58
C SER A 147 24.95 17.91 10.46
N VAL A 148 25.22 18.88 9.57
CA VAL A 148 26.64 19.25 9.33
C VAL A 148 27.11 20.65 9.75
N PHE A 149 26.27 21.70 9.79
CA PHE A 149 26.77 23.02 10.19
C PHE A 149 25.75 23.85 10.97
N GLY A 150 26.10 24.17 12.23
CA GLY A 150 25.36 25.06 13.14
C GLY A 150 25.37 26.53 12.73
N HIS A 151 25.13 26.83 11.46
CA HIS A 151 24.88 28.17 10.97
C HIS A 151 23.65 28.17 10.06
N SER A 152 22.54 28.62 10.64
CA SER A 152 21.30 28.96 9.95
C SER A 152 21.54 30.11 8.98
N LEU A 153 21.68 29.80 7.70
CA LEU A 153 21.60 30.76 6.61
C LEU A 153 20.23 30.65 5.95
N SER A 154 19.41 31.66 6.21
CA SER A 154 18.18 32.06 5.50
C SER A 154 17.42 30.93 4.77
N SER A 155 16.61 30.19 5.52
CA SER A 155 15.58 29.30 4.99
C SER A 155 14.44 30.11 4.35
N GLN A 156 14.60 30.50 3.09
CA GLN A 156 13.45 30.82 2.25
C GLN A 156 12.72 29.50 1.91
N GLN A 157 11.68 29.25 2.71
CA GLN A 157 10.43 28.58 2.33
C GLN A 157 10.56 27.52 1.22
N HIS A 158 11.03 26.34 1.58
CA HIS A 158 10.46 25.13 0.98
C HIS A 158 9.83 24.36 2.13
N SER A 159 8.52 24.17 2.02
CA SER A 159 7.64 23.51 2.98
C SER A 159 8.26 22.23 3.54
N LYS A 160 7.93 21.91 4.79
CA LYS A 160 8.15 20.58 5.39
C LYS A 160 7.83 19.51 4.34
N GLY A 161 8.76 18.57 4.18
CA GLY A 161 8.75 17.57 3.13
C GLY A 161 7.68 16.51 3.31
N ASP A 162 6.43 16.89 3.27
CA ASP A 162 5.30 15.99 3.44
C ASP A 162 4.83 15.52 2.06
N ILE A 163 4.52 14.22 1.94
CA ILE A 163 3.80 13.72 0.77
C ILE A 163 2.41 14.36 0.80
N PRO A 164 1.98 15.09 -0.25
CA PRO A 164 0.64 15.65 -0.33
C PRO A 164 -0.42 14.60 0.03
N PRO A 165 -1.42 14.91 0.87
CA PRO A 165 -2.37 13.91 1.35
C PRO A 165 -3.08 13.14 0.23
N ARG A 166 -3.44 13.82 -0.86
CA ARG A 166 -4.06 13.18 -2.04
C ARG A 166 -3.11 12.15 -2.68
N GLU A 167 -1.85 12.52 -2.85
CA GLU A 167 -0.82 11.65 -3.43
C GLU A 167 -0.52 10.46 -2.52
N LEU A 168 -0.47 10.67 -1.21
CA LEU A 168 -0.32 9.61 -0.22
C LEU A 168 -1.44 8.56 -0.32
N ILE A 169 -2.69 9.01 -0.43
CA ILE A 169 -3.84 8.12 -0.62
C ILE A 169 -3.69 7.33 -1.94
N GLY A 170 -3.30 8.00 -3.02
CA GLY A 170 -3.04 7.35 -4.31
C GLY A 170 -1.98 6.24 -4.23
N LEU A 171 -0.84 6.52 -3.57
CA LEU A 171 0.22 5.52 -3.34
C LEU A 171 -0.30 4.32 -2.52
N ILE A 172 -1.05 4.59 -1.45
CA ILE A 172 -1.62 3.52 -0.61
C ILE A 172 -2.61 2.67 -1.40
N SER A 173 -3.48 3.27 -2.23
CA SER A 173 -4.40 2.53 -3.09
C SER A 173 -3.67 1.62 -4.09
N TRP A 174 -2.56 2.06 -4.67
CA TRP A 174 -1.72 1.22 -5.52
C TRP A 174 -1.10 0.03 -4.77
N VAL A 175 -0.57 0.28 -3.56
CA VAL A 175 0.00 -0.76 -2.70
C VAL A 175 -1.07 -1.78 -2.29
N ASN A 176 -2.27 -1.31 -1.96
CA ASN A 176 -3.41 -2.17 -1.64
C ASN A 176 -3.86 -3.01 -2.84
N LEU A 177 -3.85 -2.45 -4.05
CA LEU A 177 -4.15 -3.23 -5.26
C LEU A 177 -3.10 -4.32 -5.49
N ALA A 178 -1.81 -3.99 -5.38
CA ALA A 178 -0.73 -4.98 -5.50
C ALA A 178 -0.90 -6.10 -4.45
N ARG A 179 -1.24 -5.74 -3.21
CA ARG A 179 -1.51 -6.71 -2.14
C ARG A 179 -2.69 -7.61 -2.49
N THR A 180 -3.82 -7.05 -2.93
CA THR A 180 -5.01 -7.81 -3.33
C THR A 180 -4.68 -8.82 -4.43
N VAL A 181 -3.88 -8.40 -5.42
CA VAL A 181 -3.43 -9.28 -6.51
C VAL A 181 -2.58 -10.44 -5.97
N VAL A 182 -1.58 -10.14 -5.16
CA VAL A 182 -0.66 -11.13 -4.55
C VAL A 182 -1.40 -12.11 -3.63
N ASP A 183 -2.44 -11.67 -2.92
CA ASP A 183 -3.20 -12.51 -2.01
C ASP A 183 -4.07 -13.56 -2.75
N LEU A 184 -4.40 -13.32 -4.03
CA LEU A 184 -5.29 -14.16 -4.84
C LEU A 184 -4.59 -14.90 -5.99
N ASP A 185 -3.42 -14.45 -6.44
CA ASP A 185 -2.69 -15.05 -7.56
C ASP A 185 -1.21 -15.30 -7.25
N ASP A 186 -0.88 -16.58 -7.10
CA ASP A 186 0.45 -17.08 -6.78
C ASP A 186 1.46 -16.81 -7.90
N GLU A 187 1.02 -16.85 -9.16
CA GLU A 187 1.89 -16.60 -10.31
C GLU A 187 2.27 -15.11 -10.37
N ALA A 188 1.30 -14.22 -10.19
CA ALA A 188 1.55 -12.79 -10.07
C ALA A 188 2.48 -12.47 -8.89
N ALA A 189 2.28 -13.13 -7.74
CA ALA A 189 3.14 -12.98 -6.56
C ALA A 189 4.60 -13.37 -6.85
N GLU A 190 4.82 -14.46 -7.58
CA GLU A 190 6.17 -14.88 -7.99
C GLU A 190 6.80 -13.83 -8.93
N VAL A 191 6.04 -13.29 -9.89
CA VAL A 191 6.55 -12.22 -10.77
C VAL A 191 6.90 -10.95 -9.99
N PHE A 192 6.07 -10.53 -9.04
CA PHE A 192 6.41 -9.41 -8.15
C PHE A 192 7.73 -9.63 -7.39
N MET A 193 8.05 -10.88 -7.04
CA MET A 193 9.32 -11.21 -6.38
C MET A 193 10.49 -11.24 -7.36
N GLU A 194 10.32 -11.81 -8.54
CA GLU A 194 11.42 -12.10 -9.46
C GLU A 194 11.74 -10.98 -10.46
N GLU A 195 10.78 -10.11 -10.77
CA GLU A 195 10.99 -9.02 -11.73
C GLU A 195 11.99 -7.99 -11.18
N ARG A 196 13.20 -7.99 -11.73
CA ARG A 196 14.33 -7.19 -11.27
C ARG A 196 14.10 -5.71 -11.49
N GLN A 197 13.37 -5.32 -12.52
CA GLN A 197 13.07 -3.91 -12.77
C GLN A 197 12.16 -3.33 -11.68
N TRP A 198 11.22 -4.15 -11.19
CA TRP A 198 10.31 -3.76 -10.13
C TRP A 198 10.98 -3.78 -8.77
N ALA A 199 11.86 -4.77 -8.50
CA ALA A 199 12.63 -4.87 -7.26
C ALA A 199 11.78 -4.60 -6.01
N VAL A 200 10.63 -5.26 -5.92
CA VAL A 200 9.52 -4.89 -5.02
C VAL A 200 9.95 -4.84 -3.56
N LEU A 201 10.75 -5.80 -3.10
CA LEU A 201 11.22 -5.82 -1.71
C LEU A 201 12.12 -4.62 -1.39
N ASP A 202 13.04 -4.27 -2.28
CA ASP A 202 13.93 -3.12 -2.08
C ASP A 202 13.14 -1.80 -2.16
N ALA A 203 12.19 -1.69 -3.09
CA ALA A 203 11.31 -0.53 -3.18
C ALA A 203 10.45 -0.36 -1.92
N ALA A 204 9.80 -1.42 -1.45
CA ALA A 204 8.93 -1.38 -0.29
C ALA A 204 9.70 -1.17 1.02
N LEU A 205 10.72 -2.00 1.30
CA LEU A 205 11.48 -1.93 2.55
C LEU A 205 12.41 -0.72 2.61
N GLY A 206 12.87 -0.23 1.45
CA GLY A 206 13.57 1.04 1.32
C GLY A 206 12.71 2.20 1.84
N VAL A 207 11.49 2.32 1.33
CA VAL A 207 10.52 3.34 1.79
C VAL A 207 10.19 3.17 3.27
N VAL A 208 9.97 1.94 3.75
CA VAL A 208 9.72 1.67 5.18
C VAL A 208 10.87 2.11 6.07
N SER A 209 12.12 1.97 5.61
CA SER A 209 13.31 2.40 6.35
C SER A 209 13.52 3.92 6.36
N ALA A 210 12.87 4.66 5.45
CA ALA A 210 12.94 6.12 5.35
C ALA A 210 11.88 6.80 6.25
N PRO A 211 12.04 8.09 6.62
CA PRO A 211 11.07 8.82 7.46
C PRO A 211 9.83 9.28 6.69
N VAL A 212 9.09 8.35 6.09
CA VAL A 212 7.83 8.60 5.36
C VAL A 212 6.60 8.50 6.29
N PRO A 213 5.39 8.91 5.86
CA PRO A 213 4.16 8.78 6.65
C PRO A 213 3.86 7.34 7.11
N LEU A 214 3.42 7.17 8.36
CA LEU A 214 3.12 5.86 8.97
C LEU A 214 2.11 5.02 8.17
N PRO A 215 1.01 5.58 7.62
CA PRO A 215 0.04 4.78 6.85
C PRO A 215 0.64 4.11 5.61
N LEU A 216 1.58 4.79 4.93
CA LEU A 216 2.28 4.21 3.77
C LEU A 216 3.18 3.05 4.20
N LYS A 217 3.90 3.19 5.32
CA LYS A 217 4.71 2.10 5.87
C LYS A 217 3.86 0.88 6.21
N GLY A 218 2.73 1.09 6.90
CA GLY A 218 1.79 0.02 7.22
C GLY A 218 1.27 -0.70 5.98
N ALA A 219 0.87 0.04 4.94
CA ALA A 219 0.43 -0.55 3.67
C ALA A 219 1.54 -1.40 3.01
N LEU A 220 2.76 -0.89 2.92
CA LEU A 220 3.90 -1.61 2.32
C LEU A 220 4.29 -2.85 3.12
N LEU A 221 4.28 -2.77 4.45
CA LEU A 221 4.55 -3.92 5.31
C LEU A 221 3.47 -5.01 5.13
N ARG A 222 2.20 -4.64 4.94
CA ARG A 222 1.13 -5.60 4.63
C ARG A 222 1.30 -6.24 3.25
N LEU A 223 1.76 -5.51 2.23
CA LEU A 223 2.12 -6.09 0.93
C LEU A 223 3.25 -7.13 1.09
N VAL A 224 4.31 -6.79 1.82
CA VAL A 224 5.41 -7.73 2.11
C VAL A 224 4.92 -8.93 2.92
N ALA A 225 3.96 -8.74 3.83
CA ALA A 225 3.35 -9.84 4.59
C ALA A 225 2.57 -10.80 3.68
N SER A 226 1.86 -10.31 2.67
CA SER A 226 1.16 -11.14 1.67
C SER A 226 2.16 -11.95 0.83
N LEU A 227 3.26 -11.35 0.40
CA LEU A 227 4.36 -12.06 -0.28
C LEU A 227 5.00 -13.13 0.64
N ALA A 228 5.16 -12.82 1.93
CA ALA A 228 5.71 -13.75 2.92
C ALA A 228 4.83 -14.97 3.21
N ARG A 229 3.56 -14.98 2.78
CA ARG A 229 2.70 -16.18 2.88
C ARG A 229 3.22 -17.31 1.98
N LYS A 230 4.03 -16.99 0.97
CA LYS A 230 4.65 -17.99 0.09
C LYS A 230 5.95 -18.51 0.70
N LYS A 231 6.03 -19.84 0.80
CA LYS A 231 7.20 -20.53 1.37
C LYS A 231 8.49 -20.21 0.59
N SER A 232 8.40 -20.10 -0.73
CA SER A 232 9.52 -19.78 -1.63
C SER A 232 10.15 -18.41 -1.30
N SER A 233 9.33 -17.44 -0.91
CA SER A 233 9.76 -16.05 -0.69
C SER A 233 10.28 -15.76 0.72
N ALA A 234 9.93 -16.59 1.71
CA ALA A 234 10.13 -16.29 3.13
C ALA A 234 11.60 -16.05 3.53
N LEU A 235 12.56 -16.87 3.08
CA LEU A 235 13.98 -16.65 3.37
C LEU A 235 14.52 -15.35 2.74
N ARG A 236 14.09 -15.06 1.50
CA ARG A 236 14.47 -13.83 0.79
C ARG A 236 13.93 -12.60 1.52
N ILE A 237 12.72 -12.67 2.07
CA ILE A 237 12.14 -11.60 2.88
C ILE A 237 12.90 -11.41 4.20
N TRP A 238 13.23 -12.49 4.91
CA TRP A 238 14.09 -12.39 6.10
C TRP A 238 15.40 -11.65 5.82
N ASN A 239 16.08 -12.04 4.75
CA ASN A 239 17.33 -11.41 4.33
C ASN A 239 17.13 -9.93 3.97
N SER A 240 16.02 -9.61 3.31
CA SER A 240 15.71 -8.23 2.89
C SER A 240 15.38 -7.33 4.08
N LEU A 241 14.65 -7.83 5.08
CA LEU A 241 14.43 -7.13 6.35
C LEU A 241 15.77 -6.75 7.01
N ASN A 242 16.67 -7.72 7.10
CA ASN A 242 18.01 -7.52 7.67
C ASN A 242 18.86 -6.53 6.86
N ALA A 243 18.84 -6.62 5.53
CA ALA A 243 19.56 -5.71 4.66
C ALA A 243 19.12 -4.25 4.84
N HIS A 244 17.82 -4.03 5.08
CA HIS A 244 17.24 -2.70 5.33
C HIS A 244 17.32 -2.26 6.80
N ARG A 245 17.84 -3.12 7.69
CA ARG A 245 18.06 -2.83 9.12
C ARG A 245 16.81 -2.31 9.84
N LEU A 246 15.64 -2.86 9.52
CA LEU A 246 14.38 -2.39 10.10
C LEU A 246 14.34 -2.57 11.63
N CYS A 247 14.93 -3.65 12.15
CA CYS A 247 15.17 -3.82 13.58
C CYS A 247 16.64 -4.21 13.78
N THR A 248 17.36 -3.48 14.64
CA THR A 248 18.76 -3.78 14.98
C THR A 248 19.04 -3.46 16.45
N PHE A 249 20.16 -3.96 16.96
CA PHE A 249 20.69 -3.57 18.26
C PHE A 249 21.79 -2.52 18.10
N ALA A 250 21.71 -1.48 18.91
CA ALA A 250 22.85 -0.61 19.21
C ALA A 250 23.89 -1.38 20.07
N PRO A 251 25.14 -0.87 20.17
CA PRO A 251 26.19 -1.51 20.98
C PRO A 251 25.84 -1.69 22.47
N ASP A 252 24.94 -0.86 23.00
CA ASP A 252 24.43 -0.91 24.36
C ASP A 252 23.25 -1.88 24.55
N GLY A 253 22.81 -2.56 23.48
CA GLY A 253 21.67 -3.47 23.48
C GLY A 253 20.32 -2.80 23.23
N THR A 254 20.28 -1.48 23.01
CA THR A 254 19.04 -0.75 22.70
C THR A 254 18.51 -1.15 21.32
N LEU A 255 17.20 -1.35 21.19
CA LEU A 255 16.55 -1.60 19.90
C LEU A 255 16.47 -0.31 19.07
N LEU A 256 16.90 -0.37 17.81
CA LEU A 256 16.86 0.71 16.83
C LEU A 256 15.94 0.39 15.66
N GLY A 257 15.66 1.39 14.82
CA GLY A 257 14.83 1.27 13.63
C GLY A 257 13.35 1.44 13.99
N LEU A 258 12.52 0.45 13.69
CA LEU A 258 11.07 0.49 13.94
C LEU A 258 10.74 0.71 15.43
N GLN A 259 11.55 0.22 16.36
CA GLN A 259 11.38 0.54 17.78
C GLN A 259 11.41 2.03 18.04
N ARG A 260 12.42 2.71 17.50
CA ARG A 260 12.59 4.15 17.73
C ARG A 260 11.44 4.92 17.11
N GLU A 261 11.00 4.51 15.92
CA GLU A 261 9.84 5.10 15.25
C GLU A 261 8.53 4.88 16.01
N LEU A 262 8.33 3.70 16.60
CA LEU A 262 7.17 3.43 17.45
C LEU A 262 7.11 4.42 18.62
N ASP A 263 8.23 4.62 19.31
CA ASP A 263 8.30 5.52 20.48
C ASP A 263 8.18 7.01 20.08
N GLU A 264 8.83 7.41 18.98
CA GLU A 264 8.90 8.81 18.54
C GLU A 264 7.69 9.28 17.72
N ARG A 265 6.98 8.37 17.04
CA ARG A 265 5.93 8.72 16.07
C ARG A 265 4.61 8.01 16.35
N GLU A 266 4.57 6.67 16.32
CA GLU A 266 3.30 5.93 16.46
C GLU A 266 2.63 6.22 17.82
N CYS A 267 3.39 6.25 18.91
CA CYS A 267 2.88 6.60 20.24
C CYS A 267 2.44 8.07 20.37
N VAL A 268 3.05 8.98 19.62
CA VAL A 268 2.68 10.41 19.62
C VAL A 268 1.42 10.66 18.81
N GLU A 269 1.29 9.97 17.68
CA GLU A 269 0.14 10.07 16.77
C GLU A 269 -1.05 9.19 17.22
N GLU A 270 -0.83 8.27 18.16
CA GLU A 270 -1.79 7.25 18.63
C GLU A 270 -2.30 6.37 17.48
N MET A 271 -1.44 6.17 16.46
CA MET A 271 -1.71 5.43 15.22
C MET A 271 -0.59 4.42 14.99
N TYR A 272 -0.94 3.13 14.90
CA TYR A 272 0.01 2.01 14.94
C TYR A 272 0.11 1.23 13.62
N ASP A 273 -0.04 1.91 12.49
CA ASP A 273 -0.06 1.30 11.14
C ASP A 273 1.21 0.49 10.84
N THR A 274 2.38 1.00 11.24
CA THR A 274 3.67 0.35 11.01
C THR A 274 3.80 -0.89 11.89
N SER A 275 3.42 -0.79 13.16
CA SER A 275 3.41 -1.91 14.10
C SER A 275 2.48 -3.04 13.66
N VAL A 276 1.25 -2.74 13.24
CA VAL A 276 0.29 -3.74 12.72
C VAL A 276 0.79 -4.39 11.43
N GLY A 277 1.36 -3.59 10.51
CA GLY A 277 1.99 -4.12 9.29
C GLY A 277 3.14 -5.06 9.60
N PHE A 278 3.99 -4.69 10.56
CA PHE A 278 5.13 -5.52 10.99
C PHE A 278 4.70 -6.85 11.62
N VAL A 279 3.68 -6.83 12.49
CA VAL A 279 3.09 -8.04 13.07
C VAL A 279 2.60 -8.97 11.96
N SER A 280 1.99 -8.42 10.91
CA SER A 280 1.51 -9.20 9.76
C SER A 280 2.66 -9.92 9.04
N ILE A 281 3.82 -9.27 8.86
CA ILE A 281 5.01 -9.91 8.27
C ILE A 281 5.49 -11.08 9.13
N LEU A 282 5.69 -10.86 10.43
CA LEU A 282 6.19 -11.90 11.31
C LEU A 282 5.20 -13.07 11.42
N ARG A 283 3.89 -12.79 11.45
CA ARG A 283 2.87 -13.84 11.40
C ARG A 283 3.01 -14.70 10.15
N SER A 284 3.16 -14.09 8.97
CA SER A 284 3.36 -14.82 7.71
C SER A 284 4.66 -15.62 7.71
N LEU A 285 5.79 -15.03 8.11
CA LEU A 285 7.09 -15.69 8.12
C LEU A 285 7.15 -16.86 9.10
N LEU A 286 6.61 -16.68 10.31
CA LEU A 286 6.62 -17.68 11.38
C LEU A 286 5.56 -18.78 11.17
N SER A 287 4.62 -18.61 10.23
CA SER A 287 3.68 -19.67 9.86
C SER A 287 4.36 -20.85 9.13
N HIS A 288 5.56 -20.64 8.58
CA HIS A 288 6.33 -21.66 7.88
C HIS A 288 7.16 -22.52 8.85
N SER A 289 6.54 -23.54 9.43
CA SER A 289 7.16 -24.43 10.43
C SER A 289 8.47 -25.10 10.03
N TYR A 290 8.77 -25.20 8.73
CA TYR A 290 9.97 -25.83 8.19
C TYR A 290 11.08 -24.85 7.82
N ILE A 291 10.84 -23.54 7.93
CA ILE A 291 11.86 -22.53 7.64
C ILE A 291 12.56 -22.18 8.94
N ALA A 292 13.87 -22.44 9.01
CA ALA A 292 14.68 -22.05 10.14
C ALA A 292 14.64 -20.51 10.28
N VAL A 293 14.27 -20.04 11.47
CA VAL A 293 14.36 -18.62 11.81
C VAL A 293 15.84 -18.23 11.80
N PRO A 294 16.27 -17.23 11.01
CA PRO A 294 17.68 -16.87 10.94
C PRO A 294 18.21 -16.35 12.27
N ASP A 295 19.51 -16.56 12.54
CA ASP A 295 20.14 -16.13 13.80
C ASP A 295 20.07 -14.61 14.02
N PHE A 296 20.04 -13.83 12.93
CA PHE A 296 19.89 -12.37 12.98
C PHE A 296 18.44 -11.91 13.25
N ALA A 297 17.47 -12.81 13.42
CA ALA A 297 16.07 -12.47 13.64
C ALA A 297 15.79 -11.98 15.08
N ALA A 298 16.74 -12.14 16.01
CA ALA A 298 16.60 -11.73 17.41
C ALA A 298 16.00 -10.31 17.63
N PRO A 299 16.51 -9.22 17.01
CA PRO A 299 15.94 -7.88 17.21
C PRO A 299 14.49 -7.75 16.72
N TYR A 300 14.08 -8.52 15.71
CA TYR A 300 12.70 -8.53 15.19
C TYR A 300 11.74 -9.19 16.18
N LEU A 301 12.14 -10.33 16.73
CA LEU A 301 11.35 -11.05 17.74
C LEU A 301 11.29 -10.27 19.06
N GLN A 302 12.38 -9.59 19.43
CA GLN A 302 12.38 -8.74 20.61
C GLN A 302 11.48 -7.52 20.42
N TYR A 303 11.52 -6.87 19.26
CA TYR A 303 10.60 -5.77 18.93
C TYR A 303 9.13 -6.22 19.02
N LEU A 304 8.78 -7.37 18.42
CA LEU A 304 7.42 -7.91 18.52
C LEU A 304 7.01 -8.15 19.97
N THR A 305 7.82 -8.88 20.73
CA THR A 305 7.42 -9.38 22.05
C THR A 305 7.50 -8.30 23.13
N LYS A 306 8.61 -7.56 23.19
CA LYS A 306 8.87 -6.56 24.23
C LYS A 306 8.22 -5.24 23.92
N SER A 307 8.20 -4.83 22.67
CA SER A 307 7.73 -3.49 22.34
C SER A 307 6.28 -3.48 21.91
N ILE A 308 5.85 -4.38 21.01
CA ILE A 308 4.47 -4.38 20.54
C ILE A 308 3.56 -5.08 21.56
N VAL A 309 3.73 -6.39 21.75
CA VAL A 309 2.79 -7.21 22.53
C VAL A 309 2.75 -6.81 23.99
N SER A 310 3.90 -6.64 24.65
CA SER A 310 3.91 -6.39 26.10
C SER A 310 3.34 -5.02 26.50
N GLN A 311 3.36 -4.05 25.59
CA GLN A 311 2.89 -2.68 25.84
C GLN A 311 1.54 -2.38 25.19
N MET A 312 0.96 -3.33 24.46
CA MET A 312 -0.29 -3.14 23.71
C MET A 312 -1.43 -2.62 24.59
N ALA A 313 -1.65 -3.24 25.76
CA ALA A 313 -2.71 -2.82 26.67
C ALA A 313 -2.47 -1.47 27.37
N SER A 314 -1.24 -0.94 27.34
CA SER A 314 -0.87 0.32 27.99
C SER A 314 -0.87 1.53 27.06
N ARG A 315 -1.13 1.33 25.76
CA ARG A 315 -1.11 2.38 24.75
C ARG A 315 -2.46 3.07 24.58
N SER A 316 -2.41 4.33 24.17
CA SER A 316 -3.59 5.07 23.69
C SER A 316 -3.78 4.81 22.20
N TYR A 317 -5.02 4.60 21.78
CA TYR A 317 -5.36 4.29 20.39
C TYR A 317 -6.41 5.29 19.90
N LYS A 318 -6.08 5.98 18.80
CA LYS A 318 -7.06 6.82 18.09
C LYS A 318 -8.10 5.98 17.36
N ASP A 319 -7.67 4.84 16.83
CA ASP A 319 -8.52 3.83 16.21
C ASP A 319 -8.45 2.50 17.00
N LEU A 320 -9.58 2.10 17.57
CA LEU A 320 -9.68 0.88 18.36
C LEU A 320 -9.56 -0.39 17.51
N GLU A 321 -9.78 -0.33 16.20
CA GLU A 321 -9.58 -1.49 15.34
C GLU A 321 -8.11 -1.92 15.31
N GLN A 322 -7.17 -0.98 15.46
CA GLN A 322 -5.74 -1.28 15.54
C GLN A 322 -5.33 -2.02 16.82
N PHE A 323 -6.15 -1.99 17.87
CA PHE A 323 -5.93 -2.79 19.08
C PHE A 323 -6.38 -4.25 18.90
N VAL A 324 -7.37 -4.50 18.03
CA VAL A 324 -7.99 -5.82 17.84
C VAL A 324 -7.38 -6.60 16.67
N SER A 325 -6.74 -5.91 15.72
CA SER A 325 -6.09 -6.44 14.52
C SER A 325 -4.84 -7.30 14.79
#